data_AF-A0A9E1XCA9-F1
#
_entry.id   AF-A0A9E1XCA9-F1
#
_cell.length_a   1.000
_cell.length_b   1.000
_cell.length_c   1.000
_cell.angle_alpha   90.00
_cell.angle_beta   90.00
_cell.angle_gamma   90.00
#
_symmetry.space_group_name_H-M   'P 1'
#
loop_
_entity.id
_entity.type
_entity.pdbx_description
1 polymer ?
#
loop_
_entity_poly.entity_id
_entity_poly.type
_entity_poly.pdbx_seq_one_letter_code
_entity_poly.pdbx_strand_id
1 'polypeptide(L)'
;MPDLLELIASGTCFGLFIYKWIIIIAVVLTWVSADPYNPFVSWINRVTRPFWYWCERWLPLTMRHFSAYFSLLLVIFGQALIPASVRSINLFLQEIIEVDALALQFVGHLIQSTSIIAQSVFFFFMLILGFWFFLTLINPAYNNPIVQVLHTLADPLLSPLQRYLPRMRFDISPLVGVALFYLLNAYLVHPIAFYGGMLSQPVQLCVY
;
A
#
# COMPACT_ATOMS: atom_id res chain seq x y z
N MET A 1 -15.65 -5.96 29.94
CA MET A 1 -15.89 -5.94 28.48
C MET A 1 -15.02 -4.92 27.74
N PRO A 2 -14.84 -3.66 28.20
CA PRO A 2 -14.04 -2.70 27.44
C PRO A 2 -12.57 -3.08 27.26
N ASP A 3 -11.99 -3.74 28.28
CA ASP A 3 -10.61 -4.26 28.21
C ASP A 3 -10.45 -5.36 27.15
N LEU A 4 -11.50 -6.16 26.90
CA LEU A 4 -11.47 -7.22 25.90
C LEU A 4 -11.44 -6.64 24.48
N LEU A 5 -12.25 -5.62 24.20
CA LEU A 5 -12.27 -4.99 22.88
C LEU A 5 -10.98 -4.24 22.59
N GLU A 6 -10.41 -3.56 23.59
CA GLU A 6 -9.10 -2.93 23.43
C GLU A 6 -7.99 -3.96 23.20
N LEU A 7 -8.04 -5.09 23.91
CA LEU A 7 -7.13 -6.23 23.69
C LEU A 7 -7.27 -6.80 22.26
N ILE A 8 -8.50 -6.97 21.77
CA ILE A 8 -8.76 -7.46 20.40
C ILE A 8 -8.24 -6.46 19.37
N ALA A 9 -8.50 -5.17 19.55
CA ALA A 9 -8.03 -4.12 18.64
C ALA A 9 -6.49 -4.10 18.58
N SER A 10 -5.84 -4.05 19.74
CA SER A 10 -4.38 -4.01 19.87
C SER A 10 -3.72 -5.30 19.36
N GLY A 11 -4.29 -6.47 19.68
CA GLY A 11 -3.82 -7.77 19.22
C GLY A 11 -3.95 -7.93 17.70
N THR A 12 -5.09 -7.52 17.12
CA THR A 12 -5.30 -7.54 15.66
C THR A 12 -4.30 -6.62 14.96
N CYS A 13 -4.10 -5.43 15.51
CA CYS A 13 -3.16 -4.44 15.02
C CYS A 13 -1.73 -5.00 14.95
N PHE A 14 -1.25 -5.53 16.07
CA PHE A 14 0.09 -6.09 16.18
C PHE A 14 0.25 -7.36 15.32
N GLY A 15 -0.78 -8.22 15.28
CA GLY A 15 -0.79 -9.41 14.44
C GLY A 15 -0.69 -9.08 12.95
N LEU A 16 -1.46 -8.10 12.48
CA LEU A 16 -1.40 -7.63 11.09
C LEU A 16 -0.09 -6.91 10.78
N PHE A 17 0.48 -6.17 11.75
CA PHE A 17 1.82 -5.61 11.62
C PHE A 17 2.89 -6.70 11.39
N ILE A 18 2.89 -7.76 12.20
CA ILE A 18 3.80 -8.90 11.99
C ILE A 18 3.55 -9.52 10.62
N TYR A 19 2.29 -9.75 10.27
CA TYR A 19 1.92 -10.38 9.01
C TYR A 19 2.37 -9.55 7.79
N LYS A 20 2.23 -8.22 7.85
CA LYS A 20 2.76 -7.26 6.87
C LYS A 20 4.26 -7.50 6.64
N TRP A 21 5.05 -7.60 7.71
CA TRP A 21 6.49 -7.86 7.61
C TRP A 21 6.81 -9.26 7.07
N ILE A 22 6.04 -10.29 7.44
CA ILE A 22 6.21 -11.64 6.86
C ILE A 22 5.99 -11.61 5.33
N ILE A 23 5.00 -10.87 4.84
CA ILE A 23 4.78 -10.69 3.39
C ILE A 23 5.98 -9.98 2.75
N ILE A 24 6.48 -8.91 3.35
CA ILE A 24 7.66 -8.18 2.84
C ILE A 24 8.87 -9.13 2.76
N ILE A 25 9.14 -9.92 3.81
CA ILE A 25 10.22 -10.90 3.81
C ILE A 25 10.01 -11.94 2.71
N ALA A 26 8.78 -12.45 2.52
CA ALA A 26 8.48 -13.39 1.45
C ALA A 26 8.82 -12.82 0.06
N VAL A 27 8.48 -11.55 -0.21
CA VAL A 27 8.85 -10.87 -1.46
C VAL A 27 10.36 -10.80 -1.61
N VAL A 28 11.09 -10.37 -0.57
CA VAL A 28 12.56 -10.28 -0.61
C VAL A 28 13.19 -11.66 -0.88
N LEU A 29 12.67 -12.73 -0.28
CA LEU A 29 13.15 -14.10 -0.52
C LEU A 29 12.98 -14.53 -1.98
N THR A 30 11.97 -14.04 -2.69
CA THR A 30 11.83 -14.30 -4.14
C THR A 30 12.90 -13.60 -4.97
N TRP A 31 13.39 -12.43 -4.55
CA TRP A 31 14.44 -11.69 -5.27
C TRP A 31 15.82 -12.29 -5.09
N VAL A 32 16.11 -12.80 -3.89
CA VAL A 32 17.38 -13.47 -3.58
C VAL A 32 17.39 -14.94 -4.04
N SER A 33 16.27 -15.44 -4.59
CA SER A 33 16.11 -16.83 -5.01
C SER A 33 16.44 -17.81 -3.88
N ALA A 34 15.87 -17.56 -2.69
CA ALA A 34 16.17 -18.35 -1.50
C ALA A 34 15.79 -19.84 -1.65
N ASP A 35 16.60 -20.73 -1.07
CA ASP A 35 16.41 -22.19 -1.15
C ASP A 35 15.02 -22.60 -0.58
N PRO A 36 14.11 -23.15 -1.41
CA PRO A 36 12.78 -23.53 -0.99
C PRO A 36 12.76 -24.69 0.02
N TYR A 37 13.83 -25.48 0.11
CA TYR A 37 13.95 -26.60 1.05
C TYR A 37 14.35 -26.13 2.46
N ASN A 38 14.76 -24.87 2.63
CA ASN A 38 15.02 -24.31 3.94
C ASN A 38 13.72 -24.27 4.77
N PRO A 39 13.69 -24.82 6.00
CA PRO A 39 12.51 -24.82 6.85
C PRO A 39 11.90 -23.43 7.09
N PHE A 40 12.72 -22.39 7.22
CA PHE A 40 12.24 -21.02 7.44
C PHE A 40 11.55 -20.44 6.19
N VAL A 41 12.16 -20.63 5.01
CA VAL A 41 11.60 -20.17 3.73
C VAL A 41 10.30 -20.90 3.41
N SER A 42 10.26 -22.22 3.61
CA SER A 42 9.06 -23.03 3.40
C SER A 42 7.92 -22.67 4.37
N TRP A 43 8.25 -22.34 5.63
CA TRP A 43 7.27 -21.84 6.59
C TRP A 43 6.68 -20.49 6.17
N ILE A 44 7.52 -19.51 5.80
CA ILE A 44 7.07 -18.21 5.31
C ILE A 44 6.13 -18.39 4.12
N ASN A 45 6.55 -19.18 3.12
CA ASN A 45 5.74 -19.48 1.96
C ASN A 45 4.39 -20.11 2.34
N ARG A 46 4.36 -21.04 3.30
CA ARG A 46 3.12 -21.67 3.76
C ARG A 46 2.15 -20.66 4.38
N VAL A 47 2.67 -19.67 5.10
CA VAL A 47 1.87 -18.64 5.78
C VAL A 47 1.40 -17.54 4.82
N THR A 48 2.19 -17.18 3.80
CA THR A 48 1.85 -16.09 2.88
C THR A 48 1.09 -16.56 1.64
N ARG A 49 1.41 -17.74 1.09
CA ARG A 49 0.86 -18.24 -0.18
C ARG A 49 -0.68 -18.33 -0.22
N PRO A 50 -1.40 -18.77 0.82
CA PRO A 50 -2.86 -18.86 0.75
C PRO A 50 -3.51 -17.50 0.46
N PHE A 51 -3.08 -16.46 1.17
CA PHE A 51 -3.59 -15.10 1.00
C PHE A 51 -3.12 -14.45 -0.31
N TRP A 52 -1.85 -14.67 -0.66
CA TRP A 52 -1.27 -14.22 -1.92
C TRP A 52 -2.03 -14.82 -3.12
N TYR A 53 -2.27 -16.13 -3.12
CA TYR A 53 -3.00 -16.81 -4.18
C TYR A 53 -4.47 -16.39 -4.25
N TRP A 54 -5.10 -16.11 -3.10
CA TRP A 54 -6.41 -15.46 -3.10
C TRP A 54 -6.36 -14.12 -3.84
N CYS A 55 -5.35 -13.27 -3.57
CA CYS A 55 -5.15 -12.01 -4.29
C CYS A 55 -4.92 -12.21 -5.80
N GLU A 56 -4.12 -13.20 -6.21
CA GLU A 56 -3.88 -13.52 -7.63
C GLU A 56 -5.15 -13.86 -8.41
N ARG A 57 -6.12 -14.50 -7.75
CA ARG A 57 -7.40 -14.89 -8.37
C ARG A 57 -8.30 -13.70 -8.67
N TRP A 58 -8.19 -12.62 -7.90
CA TRP A 58 -8.97 -11.40 -8.11
C TRP A 58 -8.34 -10.43 -9.12
N LEU A 59 -7.06 -10.63 -9.45
CA LEU A 59 -6.35 -9.77 -10.39
C LEU A 59 -6.49 -10.26 -11.86
N PRO A 60 -6.56 -9.33 -12.83
CA PRO A 60 -6.39 -9.66 -14.24
C PRO A 60 -5.09 -10.42 -14.50
N LEU A 61 -5.06 -11.27 -15.52
CA LEU A 61 -3.90 -12.10 -15.89
C LEU A 61 -2.59 -11.27 -15.99
N THR A 62 -2.66 -10.08 -16.58
CA THR A 62 -1.52 -9.17 -16.76
C THR A 62 -0.97 -8.61 -15.46
N MET A 63 -1.80 -8.52 -14.41
CA MET A 63 -1.45 -7.90 -13.13
C MET A 63 -1.07 -8.90 -12.04
N ARG A 64 -1.11 -10.21 -12.33
CA ARG A 64 -0.82 -11.25 -11.32
C ARG A 64 0.58 -11.15 -10.74
N HIS A 65 1.55 -10.60 -11.47
CA HIS A 65 2.90 -10.36 -10.94
C HIS A 65 2.94 -9.33 -9.81
N PHE A 66 1.91 -8.48 -9.67
CA PHE A 66 1.73 -7.51 -8.57
C PHE A 66 0.94 -8.05 -7.38
N SER A 67 0.52 -9.31 -7.43
CA SER A 67 -0.28 -9.92 -6.36
C SER A 67 0.36 -9.78 -4.97
N ALA A 68 1.70 -9.91 -4.87
CA ALA A 68 2.42 -9.68 -3.62
C ALA A 68 2.21 -8.26 -3.06
N TYR A 69 2.33 -7.26 -3.93
CA TYR A 69 2.13 -5.87 -3.60
C TYR A 69 0.67 -5.60 -3.22
N PHE A 70 -0.28 -6.18 -3.97
CA PHE A 70 -1.71 -6.09 -3.66
C PHE A 70 -2.05 -6.74 -2.30
N SER A 71 -1.47 -7.90 -1.98
CA SER A 71 -1.59 -8.52 -0.66
C SER A 71 -1.09 -7.60 0.45
N LEU A 72 0.06 -6.95 0.24
CA LEU A 72 0.60 -5.99 1.20
C LEU A 72 -0.36 -4.81 1.41
N LEU A 73 -0.92 -4.25 0.34
CA LEU A 73 -1.89 -3.15 0.42
C LEU A 73 -3.16 -3.54 1.19
N LEU A 74 -3.68 -4.75 0.98
CA LEU A 74 -4.85 -5.24 1.70
C LEU A 74 -4.59 -5.46 3.19
N VAL A 75 -3.40 -5.94 3.55
CA VAL A 75 -3.01 -6.10 4.96
C VAL A 75 -2.87 -4.74 5.63
N ILE A 76 -2.24 -3.76 4.96
CA ILE A 76 -2.14 -2.38 5.45
C ILE A 76 -3.54 -1.77 5.65
N PHE A 77 -4.44 -1.98 4.70
CA PHE A 77 -5.82 -1.52 4.81
C PHE A 77 -6.55 -2.16 5.99
N GLY A 78 -6.44 -3.48 6.16
CA GLY A 78 -7.01 -4.19 7.30
C GLY A 78 -6.42 -3.73 8.64
N GLN A 79 -5.10 -3.49 8.69
CA GLN A 79 -4.40 -3.01 9.88
C GLN A 79 -4.86 -1.62 10.30
N ALA A 80 -5.15 -0.74 9.33
CA ALA A 80 -5.71 0.58 9.61
C ALA A 80 -7.18 0.49 10.04
N LEU A 81 -8.00 -0.22 9.25
CA LEU A 81 -9.47 -0.18 9.39
C LEU A 81 -10.00 -0.99 10.58
N ILE A 82 -9.52 -2.23 10.75
CA ILE A 82 -10.15 -3.19 11.67
C ILE A 82 -9.95 -2.77 13.14
N PRO A 83 -8.73 -2.50 13.63
CA PRO A 83 -8.53 -2.08 15.02
C PRO A 83 -9.26 -0.78 15.36
N ALA A 84 -9.26 0.19 14.45
CA ALA A 84 -9.91 1.47 14.64
C ALA A 84 -11.45 1.32 14.71
N SER A 85 -12.01 0.46 13.86
CA SER A 85 -13.43 0.08 13.91
C SER A 85 -13.80 -0.56 15.25
N VAL A 86 -12.98 -1.50 15.74
CA VAL A 86 -13.20 -2.16 17.05
C VAL A 86 -13.14 -1.15 18.20
N ARG A 87 -12.20 -0.19 18.18
CA ARG A 87 -12.12 0.88 19.18
C ARG A 87 -13.32 1.82 19.15
N SER A 88 -13.85 2.12 17.97
CA SER A 88 -15.07 2.94 17.82
C SER A 88 -16.28 2.25 18.45
N ILE A 89 -16.42 0.93 18.21
CA ILE A 89 -17.43 0.10 18.87
C ILE A 89 -17.22 0.10 20.39
N ASN A 90 -15.98 0.03 20.88
CA ASN A 90 -15.68 0.06 22.30
C ASN A 90 -16.15 1.37 22.96
N LEU A 91 -15.92 2.52 22.34
CA LEU A 91 -16.41 3.82 22.83
C LEU A 91 -17.94 3.88 22.85
N PHE A 92 -18.59 3.36 21.81
CA PHE A 92 -20.05 3.32 21.74
C PHE A 92 -20.66 2.44 22.84
N LEU A 93 -20.09 1.26 23.09
CA LEU A 93 -20.56 0.35 24.14
C LEU A 93 -20.30 0.88 25.55
N GLN A 94 -19.36 1.80 25.72
CA GLN A 94 -19.12 2.53 26.97
C GLN A 94 -20.01 3.77 27.11
N GLU A 95 -20.93 4.00 26.17
CA GLU A 95 -21.82 5.17 26.13
C GLU A 95 -21.07 6.51 26.11
N ILE A 96 -19.83 6.51 25.62
CA ILE A 96 -19.00 7.72 25.46
C ILE A 96 -19.41 8.50 24.20
N ILE A 97 -19.83 7.78 23.17
CA ILE A 97 -20.26 8.34 21.88
C ILE A 97 -21.67 7.85 21.51
N GLU A 98 -22.39 8.67 20.75
CA GLU A 98 -23.71 8.36 20.21
C GLU A 98 -23.63 7.60 18.87
N VAL A 99 -24.78 7.12 18.37
CA VAL A 99 -24.86 6.28 17.15
C VAL A 99 -24.44 7.02 15.89
N ASP A 100 -24.76 8.31 15.81
CA ASP A 100 -24.36 9.20 14.72
C ASP A 100 -22.84 9.39 14.69
N ALA A 101 -22.23 9.64 15.85
CA ALA A 101 -20.78 9.72 16.01
C ALA A 101 -20.10 8.39 15.63
N LEU A 102 -20.67 7.26 16.01
CA LEU A 102 -20.18 5.93 15.60
C LEU A 102 -20.17 5.79 14.07
N ALA A 103 -21.26 6.14 13.40
CA ALA A 103 -21.36 6.07 11.95
C ALA A 103 -20.32 6.97 11.25
N LEU A 104 -20.14 8.20 11.75
CA LEU A 104 -19.10 9.12 11.25
C LEU A 104 -17.69 8.57 11.47
N GLN A 105 -17.43 7.94 12.61
CA GLN A 105 -16.13 7.31 12.87
C GLN A 105 -15.83 6.18 11.89
N PHE A 106 -16.79 5.30 11.60
CA PHE A 106 -16.61 4.25 10.59
C PHE A 106 -16.29 4.83 9.20
N VAL A 107 -17.02 5.87 8.79
CA VAL A 107 -16.74 6.57 7.53
C VAL A 107 -15.34 7.19 7.54
N GLY A 108 -14.97 7.84 8.64
CA GLY A 108 -13.64 8.42 8.82
C GLY A 108 -12.52 7.39 8.73
N HIS A 109 -12.68 6.21 9.34
CA HIS A 109 -11.71 5.12 9.25
C HIS A 109 -11.59 4.56 7.85
N LEU A 110 -12.71 4.39 7.13
CA LEU A 110 -12.69 3.95 5.72
C LEU A 110 -11.96 4.96 4.83
N ILE A 111 -12.29 6.25 4.95
CA ILE A 111 -11.64 7.32 4.18
C ILE A 111 -10.13 7.32 4.42
N GLN A 112 -9.70 7.28 5.70
CA GLN A 112 -8.28 7.28 6.02
C GLN A 112 -7.57 6.01 5.54
N SER A 113 -8.17 4.83 5.72
CA SER A 113 -7.57 3.55 5.32
C SER A 113 -7.40 3.45 3.80
N THR A 114 -8.39 3.91 3.03
CA THR A 114 -8.28 4.03 1.57
C THR A 114 -7.25 5.07 1.17
N SER A 115 -7.16 6.19 1.91
CA SER A 115 -6.13 7.21 1.66
C SER A 115 -4.73 6.67 1.88
N ILE A 116 -4.49 5.84 2.91
CA ILE A 116 -3.19 5.19 3.15
C ILE A 116 -2.80 4.27 1.99
N ILE A 117 -3.74 3.50 1.43
CA ILE A 117 -3.48 2.72 0.21
C ILE A 117 -3.08 3.65 -0.94
N ALA A 118 -3.84 4.71 -1.19
CA ALA A 118 -3.58 5.65 -2.27
C ALA A 118 -2.19 6.30 -2.12
N GLN A 119 -1.82 6.74 -0.92
CA GLN A 119 -0.49 7.27 -0.60
C GLN A 119 0.61 6.24 -0.89
N SER A 120 0.41 4.99 -0.47
CA SER A 120 1.37 3.90 -0.70
C SER A 120 1.58 3.61 -2.20
N VAL A 121 0.50 3.65 -2.98
CA VAL A 121 0.53 3.47 -4.44
C VAL A 121 1.24 4.64 -5.14
N PHE A 122 0.90 5.88 -4.78
CA PHE A 122 1.56 7.07 -5.36
C PHE A 122 3.04 7.12 -4.99
N PHE A 123 3.39 6.76 -3.75
CA PHE A 123 4.79 6.62 -3.35
C PHE A 123 5.53 5.58 -4.19
N PHE A 124 4.93 4.42 -4.41
CA PHE A 124 5.51 3.38 -5.26
C PHE A 124 5.70 3.83 -6.72
N PHE A 125 4.73 4.55 -7.29
CA PHE A 125 4.87 5.14 -8.63
C PHE A 125 5.99 6.17 -8.69
N MET A 126 6.09 7.07 -7.70
CA MET A 126 7.19 8.02 -7.62
C MET A 126 8.56 7.31 -7.54
N LEU A 127 8.67 6.22 -6.78
CA LEU A 127 9.89 5.42 -6.72
C LEU A 127 10.24 4.82 -8.09
N ILE A 128 9.29 4.17 -8.77
CA ILE A 128 9.50 3.59 -10.10
C ILE A 128 9.98 4.66 -11.08
N LEU A 129 9.28 5.81 -11.13
CA LEU A 129 9.62 6.90 -12.04
C LEU A 129 10.96 7.54 -11.70
N GLY A 130 11.28 7.69 -10.41
CA GLY A 130 12.59 8.17 -9.95
C GLY A 130 13.72 7.24 -10.37
N PHE A 131 13.59 5.94 -10.13
CA PHE A 131 14.57 4.95 -10.60
C PHE A 131 14.69 4.95 -12.11
N TRP A 132 13.57 4.99 -12.83
CA TRP A 132 13.55 5.05 -14.29
C TRP A 132 14.29 6.30 -14.81
N PHE A 133 14.06 7.47 -14.22
CA PHE A 133 14.80 8.69 -14.56
C PHE A 133 16.32 8.49 -14.46
N PHE A 134 16.81 7.95 -13.34
CA PHE A 134 18.24 7.67 -13.20
C PHE A 134 18.76 6.66 -14.23
N LEU A 135 17.99 5.63 -14.57
CA LEU A 135 18.37 4.69 -15.63
C LEU A 135 18.47 5.38 -17.00
N THR A 136 17.58 6.33 -17.32
CA THR A 136 17.68 7.07 -18.60
C THR A 136 18.96 7.92 -18.68
N LEU A 137 19.47 8.42 -17.55
CA LEU A 137 20.73 9.17 -17.51
C LEU A 137 21.95 8.28 -17.72
N ILE A 138 21.93 7.07 -17.15
CA ILE A 138 23.02 6.10 -17.25
C ILE A 138 22.99 5.37 -18.60
N ASN A 139 21.81 5.26 -19.21
CA ASN A 139 21.56 4.54 -20.46
C ASN A 139 22.11 3.09 -20.47
N PRO A 140 21.69 2.24 -19.51
CA PRO A 140 22.13 0.85 -19.46
C PRO A 140 21.51 0.03 -20.60
N ALA A 141 22.14 -1.10 -20.92
CA ALA A 141 21.64 -2.01 -21.95
C ALA A 141 20.27 -2.62 -21.56
N TYR A 142 19.34 -2.67 -22.54
CA TYR A 142 17.97 -3.18 -22.36
C TYR A 142 17.90 -4.69 -22.08
N ASN A 143 18.97 -5.43 -22.32
CA ASN A 143 19.04 -6.85 -21.99
C ASN A 143 19.10 -7.12 -20.48
N ASN A 144 19.28 -6.08 -19.64
CA ASN A 144 19.23 -6.22 -18.19
C ASN A 144 17.76 -6.36 -17.72
N PRO A 145 17.41 -7.44 -16.98
CA PRO A 145 16.03 -7.70 -16.55
C PRO A 145 15.45 -6.59 -15.67
N ILE A 146 16.27 -5.91 -14.85
CA ILE A 146 15.81 -4.82 -13.99
C ILE A 146 15.35 -3.62 -14.83
N VAL A 147 16.06 -3.33 -15.93
CA VAL A 147 15.71 -2.24 -16.85
C VAL A 147 14.38 -2.55 -17.54
N GLN A 148 14.16 -3.81 -17.96
CA GLN A 148 12.90 -4.23 -18.58
C GLN A 148 11.71 -4.13 -17.63
N VAL A 149 11.89 -4.57 -16.38
CA VAL A 149 10.84 -4.45 -15.36
C VAL A 149 10.51 -2.98 -15.12
N LEU A 150 11.51 -2.14 -14.84
CA LEU A 150 11.28 -0.71 -14.59
C LEU A 150 10.66 0.00 -15.80
N HIS A 151 11.09 -0.29 -17.03
CA HIS A 151 10.46 0.22 -18.25
C HIS A 151 8.99 -0.18 -18.31
N THR A 152 8.68 -1.46 -18.10
CA THR A 152 7.31 -2.01 -18.16
C THR A 152 6.39 -1.38 -17.09
N LEU A 153 6.95 -1.03 -15.92
CA LEU A 153 6.22 -0.35 -14.86
C LEU A 153 6.03 1.15 -15.11
N ALA A 154 7.05 1.79 -15.68
CA ALA A 154 7.04 3.22 -15.93
C ALA A 154 6.22 3.60 -17.17
N ASP A 155 6.25 2.80 -18.24
CA ASP A 155 5.66 3.14 -19.54
C ASP A 155 4.15 3.47 -19.50
N PRO A 156 3.28 2.74 -18.76
CA PRO A 156 1.87 3.11 -18.60
C PRO A 156 1.67 4.45 -17.89
N LEU A 157 2.61 4.86 -17.03
CA LEU A 157 2.58 6.12 -16.29
C LEU A 157 3.15 7.27 -17.13
N LEU A 158 4.12 6.99 -18.00
CA LEU A 158 4.83 7.98 -18.83
C LEU A 158 4.15 8.24 -20.17
N SER A 159 3.62 7.21 -20.82
CA SER A 159 3.04 7.33 -22.17
C SER A 159 1.90 8.36 -22.28
N PRO A 160 1.04 8.59 -21.26
CA PRO A 160 0.07 9.68 -21.33
C PRO A 160 0.74 11.06 -21.23
N LEU A 161 1.80 11.20 -20.41
CA LEU A 161 2.53 12.46 -20.21
C LEU A 161 3.34 12.85 -21.44
N GLN A 162 4.00 11.87 -22.07
CA GLN A 162 4.81 12.07 -23.28
C GLN A 162 3.99 12.60 -24.48
N ARG A 163 2.66 12.42 -24.47
CA ARG A 163 1.78 13.00 -25.51
C ARG A 163 1.67 14.52 -25.41
N TYR A 164 1.86 15.09 -24.22
CA TYR A 164 1.74 16.53 -23.99
C TYR A 164 3.09 17.25 -23.88
N LEU A 165 4.16 16.51 -23.59
CA LEU A 165 5.49 17.07 -23.40
C LEU A 165 6.26 17.19 -24.74
N PRO A 166 7.07 18.23 -24.92
CA PRO A 166 7.92 18.37 -26.10
C PRO A 166 9.03 17.32 -26.11
N ARG A 167 9.40 16.85 -27.31
CA ARG A 167 10.52 15.92 -27.48
C ARG A 167 11.84 16.66 -27.23
N MET A 168 12.51 16.30 -26.15
CA MET A 168 13.81 16.86 -25.75
C MET A 168 14.91 15.79 -25.83
N ARG A 169 16.17 16.23 -25.74
CA ARG A 169 17.34 15.33 -25.76
C ARG A 169 17.34 14.36 -24.57
N PHE A 170 16.78 14.78 -23.43
CA PHE A 170 16.57 13.95 -22.25
C PHE A 170 15.08 13.82 -21.99
N ASP A 171 14.62 12.64 -21.59
CA ASP A 171 13.22 12.41 -21.25
C ASP A 171 12.92 12.98 -19.86
N ILE A 172 12.22 14.14 -19.81
CA ILE A 172 11.78 14.78 -18.57
C ILE A 172 10.48 14.20 -18.04
N SER A 173 9.79 13.36 -18.81
CA SER A 173 8.48 12.80 -18.45
C SER A 173 8.48 12.10 -17.10
N PRO A 174 9.54 11.36 -16.70
CA PRO A 174 9.63 10.77 -15.36
C PRO A 174 9.63 11.81 -14.24
N LEU A 175 10.34 12.93 -14.40
CA LEU A 175 10.36 14.00 -13.41
C LEU A 175 8.99 14.68 -13.31
N VAL A 176 8.33 14.92 -14.45
CA VAL A 176 6.97 15.45 -14.50
C VAL A 176 5.98 14.49 -13.83
N GLY A 177 6.12 13.19 -14.04
CA GLY A 177 5.29 12.18 -13.40
C GLY A 177 5.51 12.09 -11.88
N VAL A 178 6.77 12.16 -11.41
CA VAL A 178 7.07 12.25 -9.97
C VAL A 178 6.41 13.50 -9.37
N ALA A 179 6.57 14.66 -10.02
CA ALA A 179 5.94 15.89 -9.56
C ALA A 179 4.41 15.78 -9.54
N LEU A 180 3.80 15.19 -10.58
CA LEU A 180 2.36 14.98 -10.63
C LEU A 180 1.85 14.11 -9.47
N PHE A 181 2.44 12.93 -9.25
CA PHE A 181 2.03 12.05 -8.14
C PHE A 181 2.30 12.66 -6.77
N TYR A 182 3.38 13.42 -6.63
CA TYR A 182 3.65 14.21 -5.42
C TYR A 182 2.54 15.24 -5.16
N LEU A 183 2.16 16.02 -6.18
CA LEU A 183 1.10 17.02 -6.07
C LEU A 183 -0.26 16.38 -5.79
N LEU A 184 -0.60 15.27 -6.46
CA LEU A 184 -1.81 14.50 -6.16
C LEU A 184 -1.81 14.01 -4.71
N ASN A 185 -0.68 13.48 -4.23
CA ASN A 185 -0.58 13.05 -2.86
C ASN A 185 -0.75 14.21 -1.85
N ALA A 186 -0.08 15.34 -2.10
CA ALA A 186 -0.06 16.49 -1.21
C ALA A 186 -1.40 17.26 -1.19
N TYR A 187 -2.01 17.47 -2.35
CA TYR A 187 -3.18 18.34 -2.49
C TYR A 187 -4.51 17.59 -2.62
N LEU A 188 -4.50 16.30 -2.93
CA LEU A 188 -5.72 15.48 -2.99
C LEU A 188 -5.78 14.49 -1.84
N VAL A 189 -4.78 13.62 -1.71
CA VAL A 189 -4.87 12.48 -0.78
C VAL A 189 -4.69 12.91 0.67
N HIS A 190 -3.73 13.78 0.98
CA HIS A 190 -3.49 14.23 2.35
C HIS A 190 -4.68 15.00 2.95
N PRO A 191 -5.34 15.96 2.25
CA PRO A 191 -6.54 16.61 2.78
C PRO A 191 -7.70 15.64 2.99
N ILE A 192 -7.90 14.65 2.11
CA ILE A 192 -8.94 13.62 2.27
C ILE A 192 -8.65 12.76 3.51
N ALA A 193 -7.39 12.35 3.69
CA ALA A 193 -6.97 11.60 4.88
C ALA A 193 -7.20 12.42 6.16
N PHE A 194 -6.80 13.70 6.15
CA PHE A 194 -7.02 14.60 7.28
C PHE A 194 -8.50 14.74 7.61
N TYR A 195 -9.36 14.96 6.61
CA TYR A 195 -10.81 15.03 6.80
C TYR A 195 -11.37 13.73 7.40
N GLY A 196 -10.95 12.57 6.90
CA GLY A 196 -11.33 11.29 7.50
C GLY A 196 -10.87 11.16 8.96
N GLY A 197 -9.70 11.69 9.30
CA GLY A 197 -9.17 11.73 10.67
C GLY A 197 -9.94 12.66 11.61
N MET A 198 -10.49 13.76 11.08
CA MET A 198 -11.38 14.64 11.84
C MET A 198 -12.71 13.96 12.16
N LEU A 199 -13.26 13.19 11.20
CA LEU A 199 -14.49 12.41 11.41
C LEU A 199 -14.29 11.23 12.39
N SER A 200 -13.07 10.71 12.50
CA SER A 200 -12.77 9.52 13.30
C SER A 200 -12.33 9.80 14.73
N GLN A 201 -12.23 11.07 15.14
CA GLN A 201 -11.80 11.42 16.49
C GLN A 201 -12.74 10.81 17.56
N PRO A 202 -12.20 10.39 18.72
CA PRO A 202 -10.77 10.42 19.13
C PRO A 202 -9.98 9.17 18.71
N VAL A 203 -10.59 8.26 17.93
CA VAL A 203 -9.96 7.00 17.56
C VAL A 203 -8.93 7.20 16.45
N GLN A 204 -7.68 6.83 16.76
CA GLN A 204 -6.58 6.86 15.81
C GLN A 204 -6.44 5.52 15.08
N LEU A 205 -6.06 5.59 13.80
CA LEU A 205 -5.64 4.40 13.06
C LEU A 205 -4.34 3.84 13.63
N CYS A 206 -4.13 2.53 13.50
CA CYS A 206 -2.82 1.99 13.82
C CYS A 206 -1.97 1.81 12.56
N VAL A 207 -0.99 2.69 12.49
CA VAL A 207 -0.10 2.86 11.35
C VAL A 207 1.31 2.80 11.92
N TYR A 208 1.83 1.57 11.99
CA TYR A 208 3.23 1.24 12.28
C TYR A 208 3.66 0.20 11.28
#